data_AF-A0AA41Y0C5-F1
#
_entry.id   AF-A0AA41Y0C5-F1
#
_cell.length_a   1.000
_cell.length_b   1.000
_cell.length_c   1.000
_cell.angle_alpha   90.00
_cell.angle_beta   90.00
_cell.angle_gamma   90.00
#
_symmetry.space_group_name_H-M   'P 1'
#
loop_
_entity.id
_entity.type
_entity.pdbx_description
1 polymer ?
#
loop_
_entity_poly.entity_id
_entity_poly.type
_entity_poly.pdbx_seq_one_letter_code
_entity_poly.pdbx_strand_id
1 'polypeptide(L)'
;MNSVIGIIKFVIGQVFVVALDGSQRLLTAGDRIYSGEEIVTGDNGAVSITLPDGRTLDLGRNSRWSDVADATQQKTEDAEDDVAALQAAIEQGADPTQVLEATAAGNDSTGEAGDGGGSHTTVVLDLTGQVIDVTAGYTTAESDFVTDGVEGIDDADTQSLAGAQLSEEGTGNENTGNRDVITLSSNSQVTEGSAFTVTATVGSPVTGSPLVITLSNDQTITIPVGESSGTVQIATRGDDGYQQGEEPITVGIKDAAGGNYEALDTSSTTTTTVVDNSDTTAITLSSDNQVTEGSAFTVTATVGAPVTGSPLVITLSNDQTITIPVGESSGTVQIATRGDDGYQQGEEALTLGIKDTAGGNYEALDTTSTTTTTVVDNSDTTAITLSADNQVTEGSVFTVTATVGAPVTGSPLVITLSNDQTITIPVGESSGTVQIATRGDDGYQQGDEALTIGIKDTVGGNFEALDTSSTTTTTVVDNSDTTTLTLGDITVAEGSGTATIGA
;
A
#
# COMPACT_ATOMS: atom_id res chain seq x y z
N MET A 1 16.26 34.91 -21.20
CA MET A 1 17.21 34.36 -20.22
C MET A 1 16.91 32.89 -20.13
N ASN A 2 17.85 32.01 -20.49
CA ASN A 2 17.57 30.58 -20.45
C ASN A 2 17.51 30.17 -18.97
N SER A 3 16.36 29.67 -18.53
CA SER A 3 16.20 29.14 -17.18
C SER A 3 16.98 27.85 -17.04
N VAL A 4 17.56 27.59 -15.85
CA VAL A 4 18.19 26.30 -15.56
C VAL A 4 17.09 25.30 -15.26
N ILE A 5 17.06 24.20 -16.00
CA ILE A 5 16.05 23.14 -15.92
C ILE A 5 16.60 21.86 -15.27
N GLY A 6 17.88 21.85 -14.91
CA GLY A 6 18.46 20.75 -14.17
C GLY A 6 19.95 20.93 -13.90
N ILE A 7 20.45 20.17 -12.93
CA ILE A 7 21.88 20.07 -12.61
C ILE A 7 22.29 18.60 -12.67
N ILE A 8 23.37 18.30 -13.38
CA ILE A 8 23.87 16.94 -13.53
C ILE A 8 24.45 16.45 -12.21
N LYS A 9 23.92 15.35 -11.69
CA LYS A 9 24.37 14.70 -10.45
C LYS A 9 25.56 13.79 -10.70
N PHE A 10 25.48 12.92 -11.71
CA PHE A 10 26.60 12.12 -12.18
C PHE A 10 26.42 11.73 -13.65
N VAL A 11 27.53 11.40 -14.30
CA VAL A 11 27.60 10.94 -15.70
C VAL A 11 28.47 9.68 -15.76
N ILE A 12 28.00 8.68 -16.50
CA ILE A 12 28.76 7.48 -16.84
C ILE A 12 28.83 7.44 -18.38
N GLY A 13 30.01 7.16 -18.94
CA GLY A 13 30.21 7.15 -20.39
C GLY A 13 30.15 8.55 -21.05
N GLN A 14 29.78 8.59 -22.32
CA GLN A 14 29.67 9.84 -23.09
C GLN A 14 28.22 10.32 -23.13
N VAL A 15 27.99 11.51 -22.59
CA VAL A 15 26.68 12.18 -22.60
C VAL A 15 26.86 13.61 -23.06
N PHE A 16 26.05 14.04 -24.02
CA PHE A 16 26.11 15.36 -24.62
C PHE A 16 24.84 16.14 -24.33
N VAL A 17 24.97 17.46 -24.28
CA VAL A 17 23.85 18.37 -24.42
C VAL A 17 23.94 19.04 -25.79
N VAL A 18 22.82 19.08 -26.50
CA VAL A 18 22.63 19.69 -27.82
C VAL A 18 21.80 20.95 -27.62
N ALA A 19 22.38 22.11 -27.91
CA ALA A 19 21.65 23.36 -27.86
C ALA A 19 20.77 23.56 -29.11
N LEU A 20 19.86 24.52 -29.07
CA LEU A 20 18.98 24.89 -30.20
C LEU A 20 19.71 25.28 -31.48
N ASP A 21 20.98 25.67 -31.39
CA ASP A 21 21.85 25.98 -32.54
C ASP A 21 22.57 24.75 -33.12
N GLY A 22 22.30 23.56 -32.57
CA GLY A 22 22.91 22.28 -32.96
C GLY A 22 24.31 22.05 -32.40
N SER A 23 24.85 22.97 -31.59
CA SER A 23 26.14 22.77 -30.94
C SER A 23 26.06 21.72 -29.84
N GLN A 24 27.08 20.86 -29.76
CA GLN A 24 27.15 19.78 -28.77
C GLN A 24 28.22 20.08 -27.72
N ARG A 25 27.87 19.86 -26.45
CA ARG A 25 28.78 19.97 -25.30
C ARG A 25 28.75 18.68 -24.49
N LEU A 26 29.92 18.13 -24.19
CA LEU A 26 30.06 16.98 -23.30
C LEU A 26 29.66 17.39 -21.87
N LEU A 27 28.82 16.58 -21.23
CA LEU A 27 28.36 16.81 -19.86
C LEU A 27 29.26 16.14 -18.83
N THR A 28 29.47 16.85 -17.72
CA THR A 28 30.16 16.38 -16.52
C THR A 28 29.31 16.65 -15.28
N ALA A 29 29.62 15.97 -14.17
CA ALA A 29 28.89 16.18 -12.91
C ALA A 29 29.00 17.65 -12.46
N GLY A 30 27.87 18.25 -12.09
CA GLY A 30 27.73 19.65 -11.70
C GLY A 30 27.37 20.60 -12.84
N ASP A 31 27.35 20.15 -14.10
CA ASP A 31 26.91 20.97 -15.22
C ASP A 31 25.43 21.35 -15.11
N ARG A 32 25.10 22.57 -15.56
CA ARG A 32 23.74 23.07 -15.65
C ARG A 32 23.18 22.83 -17.04
N ILE A 33 21.90 22.44 -17.06
CA ILE A 33 21.10 22.27 -18.27
C ILE A 33 20.11 23.43 -18.35
N TYR A 34 19.99 24.01 -19.53
CA TYR A 34 19.16 25.17 -19.79
C TYR A 34 17.91 24.81 -20.61
N SER A 35 16.81 25.52 -20.37
CA SER A 35 15.57 25.30 -21.12
C SER A 35 15.81 25.46 -22.63
N GLY A 36 15.30 24.50 -23.41
CA GLY A 36 15.54 24.39 -24.85
C GLY A 36 16.74 23.52 -25.25
N GLU A 37 17.53 23.00 -24.31
CA GLU A 37 18.60 22.05 -24.59
C GLU A 37 18.11 20.60 -24.57
N GLU A 38 18.65 19.75 -25.45
CA GLU A 38 18.40 18.30 -25.51
C GLU A 38 19.60 17.53 -24.96
N ILE A 39 19.38 16.64 -24.00
CA ILE A 39 20.41 15.72 -23.49
C ILE A 39 20.36 14.44 -24.32
N VAL A 40 21.53 13.95 -24.74
CA VAL A 40 21.70 12.73 -25.53
C VAL A 40 22.76 11.85 -24.88
N THR A 41 22.40 10.64 -24.48
CA THR A 41 23.34 9.63 -23.97
C THR A 41 23.80 8.71 -25.10
N GLY A 42 25.08 8.36 -25.13
CA GLY A 42 25.63 7.40 -26.09
C GLY A 42 25.40 5.93 -25.70
N ASP A 43 26.03 5.02 -26.44
CA ASP A 43 25.86 3.56 -26.30
C ASP A 43 26.19 3.01 -24.90
N ASN A 44 27.16 3.65 -24.22
CA ASN A 44 27.54 3.35 -22.82
C ASN A 44 27.24 4.54 -21.88
N GLY A 45 26.36 5.45 -22.29
CA GLY A 45 26.06 6.69 -21.58
C GLY A 45 24.93 6.53 -20.56
N ALA A 46 25.10 7.04 -19.34
CA ALA A 46 24.01 7.22 -18.39
C ALA A 46 24.20 8.54 -17.64
N VAL A 47 23.10 9.21 -17.31
CA VAL A 47 23.14 10.49 -16.60
C VAL A 47 21.99 10.59 -15.60
N SER A 48 22.29 11.13 -14.42
CA SER A 48 21.28 11.49 -13.43
C SER A 48 21.23 13.00 -13.29
N ILE A 49 20.03 13.56 -13.36
CA ILE A 49 19.77 14.99 -13.40
C ILE A 49 18.90 15.35 -12.20
N THR A 50 19.31 16.33 -11.40
CA THR A 50 18.45 16.92 -10.37
C THR A 50 17.64 18.05 -10.99
N LEU A 51 16.32 17.88 -11.02
CA LEU A 51 15.37 18.86 -11.54
C LEU A 51 15.13 20.00 -10.51
N PRO A 52 14.57 21.15 -10.93
CA PRO A 52 14.36 22.30 -10.05
C PRO A 52 13.38 22.05 -8.89
N ASP A 53 12.52 21.04 -9.02
CA ASP A 53 11.59 20.58 -7.99
C ASP A 53 12.24 19.63 -6.97
N GLY A 54 13.54 19.35 -7.11
CA GLY A 54 14.31 18.45 -6.25
C GLY A 54 14.22 16.98 -6.61
N ARG A 55 13.46 16.60 -7.64
CA ARG A 55 13.39 15.22 -8.12
C ARG A 55 14.61 14.87 -8.98
N THR A 56 14.88 13.57 -9.10
CA THR A 56 15.94 13.06 -9.96
C THR A 56 15.35 12.41 -11.21
N LEU A 57 15.89 12.76 -12.37
CA LEU A 57 15.63 12.13 -13.65
C LEU A 57 16.87 11.36 -14.08
N ASP A 58 16.73 10.05 -14.25
CA ASP A 58 17.80 9.17 -14.68
C ASP A 58 17.57 8.74 -16.13
N LEU A 59 18.57 8.94 -16.99
CA LEU A 59 18.56 8.55 -18.39
C LEU A 59 19.61 7.46 -18.60
N GLY A 60 19.19 6.35 -19.18
CA GLY A 60 20.06 5.23 -19.53
C GLY A 60 20.73 5.42 -20.87
N ARG A 61 21.24 4.32 -21.45
CA ARG A 61 21.90 4.31 -22.77
C ARG A 61 20.94 4.75 -23.88
N ASN A 62 21.49 5.38 -24.93
CA ASN A 62 20.76 5.76 -26.16
C ASN A 62 19.43 6.49 -25.91
N SER A 63 19.41 7.33 -24.89
CA SER A 63 18.24 8.08 -24.44
C SER A 63 18.39 9.55 -24.79
N ARG A 64 17.23 10.20 -25.02
CA ARG A 64 17.13 11.62 -25.32
C ARG A 64 16.13 12.27 -24.39
N TRP A 65 16.42 13.48 -23.93
CA TRP A 65 15.49 14.22 -23.08
C TRP A 65 15.61 15.72 -23.32
N SER A 66 14.46 16.40 -23.37
CA SER A 66 14.36 17.85 -23.45
C SER A 66 13.14 18.32 -22.67
N ASP A 67 13.20 19.52 -22.11
CA ASP A 67 12.09 20.23 -21.44
C ASP A 67 11.07 20.79 -22.43
N VAL A 68 11.40 20.83 -23.73
CA VAL A 68 10.50 21.30 -24.78
C VAL A 68 9.77 20.09 -25.37
N ALA A 69 8.43 20.12 -25.31
CA ALA A 69 7.53 19.03 -25.69
C ALA A 69 7.46 18.72 -27.21
N ASP A 70 8.54 18.92 -27.96
CA ASP A 70 8.58 18.69 -29.41
C ASP A 70 9.87 17.96 -29.85
N ALA A 71 10.34 17.01 -29.04
CA ALA A 71 11.22 15.93 -29.49
C ALA A 71 10.34 14.72 -29.80
N THR A 72 9.94 14.62 -31.06
CA THR A 72 9.15 13.52 -31.63
C THR A 72 9.66 12.14 -31.21
N GLN A 73 8.77 11.39 -30.59
CA GLN A 73 8.64 9.92 -30.57
C GLN A 73 9.96 9.13 -30.41
N GLN A 74 10.24 8.71 -29.17
CA GLN A 74 10.95 7.45 -28.99
C GLN A 74 10.03 6.34 -29.50
N LYS A 75 10.38 5.87 -30.68
CA LYS A 75 9.80 4.75 -31.42
C LYS A 75 9.61 3.54 -30.47
N THR A 76 8.37 3.23 -30.10
CA THR A 76 7.96 1.97 -29.47
C THR A 76 7.90 0.80 -30.48
N GLU A 77 8.45 0.94 -31.69
CA GLU A 77 8.38 -0.14 -32.69
C GLU A 77 9.20 -1.38 -32.28
N ASP A 78 10.36 -1.21 -31.60
CA ASP A 78 11.18 -2.39 -31.24
C ASP A 78 10.47 -3.28 -30.19
N ALA A 79 9.72 -2.70 -29.25
CA ALA A 79 9.02 -3.48 -28.24
C ALA A 79 7.80 -4.25 -28.79
N GLU A 80 7.11 -3.71 -29.81
CA GLU A 80 5.99 -4.40 -30.45
C GLU A 80 6.49 -5.52 -31.40
N ASP A 81 7.58 -5.29 -32.12
CA ASP A 81 8.22 -6.31 -32.97
C ASP A 81 8.82 -7.45 -32.11
N ASP A 82 9.40 -7.14 -30.95
CA ASP A 82 9.93 -8.14 -30.01
C ASP A 82 8.84 -9.03 -29.41
N VAL A 83 7.68 -8.45 -29.07
CA VAL A 83 6.52 -9.23 -28.58
C VAL A 83 5.97 -10.14 -29.68
N ALA A 84 5.89 -9.65 -30.92
CA ALA A 84 5.47 -10.46 -32.06
C ALA A 84 6.46 -11.60 -32.35
N ALA A 85 7.77 -11.34 -32.22
CA ALA A 85 8.81 -12.35 -32.37
C ALA A 85 8.78 -13.40 -31.25
N LEU A 86 8.55 -13.00 -29.99
CA LEU A 86 8.35 -13.91 -28.87
C LEU A 86 7.14 -14.82 -29.08
N GLN A 87 6.02 -14.25 -29.52
CA GLN A 87 4.80 -15.01 -29.79
C GLN A 87 5.01 -16.03 -30.90
N ALA A 88 5.69 -15.66 -31.99
CA ALA A 88 6.01 -16.57 -33.09
C ALA A 88 7.00 -17.68 -32.70
N ALA A 89 7.96 -17.41 -31.80
CA ALA A 89 8.91 -18.40 -31.31
C ALA A 89 8.24 -19.47 -30.43
N ILE A 90 7.34 -19.04 -29.53
CA ILE A 90 6.55 -19.95 -28.69
C ILE A 90 5.64 -20.84 -29.54
N GLU A 91 4.98 -20.26 -30.55
CA GLU A 91 4.03 -20.99 -31.41
C GLU A 91 4.73 -22.02 -32.32
N GLN A 92 6.01 -21.84 -32.60
CA GLN A 92 6.87 -22.80 -33.31
C GLN A 92 7.58 -23.80 -32.39
N GLY A 93 7.36 -23.73 -31.07
CA GLY A 93 7.96 -24.61 -30.07
C GLY A 93 9.46 -24.35 -29.81
N ALA A 94 9.97 -23.17 -30.19
CA ALA A 94 11.34 -22.75 -29.90
C ALA A 94 11.43 -22.12 -28.51
N ASP A 95 12.55 -22.35 -27.79
CA ASP A 95 12.81 -21.73 -26.49
C ASP A 95 13.19 -20.24 -26.67
N PRO A 96 12.36 -19.28 -26.22
CA PRO A 96 12.62 -17.86 -26.40
C PRO A 96 13.91 -17.39 -25.71
N THR A 97 14.42 -18.13 -24.71
CA THR A 97 15.64 -17.79 -23.98
C THR A 97 16.94 -18.13 -24.72
N GLN A 98 16.85 -18.91 -25.79
CA GLN A 98 18.01 -19.37 -26.59
C GLN A 98 18.04 -18.79 -28.01
N VAL A 99 16.91 -18.25 -28.48
CA VAL A 99 16.73 -17.88 -29.89
C VAL A 99 16.61 -16.37 -30.10
N LEU A 100 16.23 -15.62 -29.06
CA LEU A 100 16.17 -14.16 -29.07
C LEU A 100 17.42 -13.58 -28.39
N GLU A 101 17.79 -12.36 -28.76
CA GLU A 101 18.90 -11.67 -28.09
C GLU A 101 18.54 -11.35 -26.63
N ALA A 102 19.55 -11.38 -25.74
CA ALA A 102 19.34 -11.15 -24.33
C ALA A 102 18.75 -9.76 -24.07
N THR A 103 17.73 -9.69 -23.22
CA THR A 103 17.16 -8.41 -22.80
C THR A 103 18.22 -7.60 -22.04
N ALA A 104 18.22 -6.28 -22.25
CA ALA A 104 19.28 -5.32 -21.89
C ALA A 104 19.67 -5.23 -20.39
N ALA A 105 19.17 -6.11 -19.52
CA ALA A 105 19.51 -6.21 -18.11
C ALA A 105 20.38 -7.45 -17.77
N GLY A 106 20.71 -8.31 -18.73
CA GLY A 106 21.58 -9.47 -18.53
C GLY A 106 23.03 -9.19 -18.92
N ASN A 107 23.97 -9.44 -18.01
CA ASN A 107 25.40 -9.41 -18.32
C ASN A 107 25.75 -10.55 -19.29
N ASP A 108 26.36 -10.20 -20.42
CA ASP A 108 26.84 -11.14 -21.44
C ASP A 108 27.76 -12.18 -20.78
N SER A 109 27.61 -13.45 -21.14
CA SER A 109 28.37 -14.58 -20.56
C SER A 109 29.86 -14.62 -20.94
N THR A 110 30.40 -13.57 -21.55
CA THR A 110 31.77 -13.54 -22.07
C THR A 110 32.59 -12.29 -21.73
N GLY A 111 32.14 -11.40 -20.84
CA GLY A 111 32.86 -10.17 -20.47
C GLY A 111 33.13 -10.00 -18.98
N GLU A 112 34.35 -9.58 -18.63
CA GLU A 112 34.87 -9.39 -17.27
C GLU A 112 33.98 -8.57 -16.33
N ALA A 113 33.86 -9.05 -15.09
CA ALA A 113 33.03 -8.48 -14.04
C ALA A 113 33.42 -7.03 -13.68
N GLY A 114 32.52 -6.10 -13.99
CA GLY A 114 32.46 -4.80 -13.32
C GLY A 114 31.69 -4.91 -12.00
N ASP A 115 32.27 -4.38 -10.93
CA ASP A 115 31.77 -4.42 -9.55
C ASP A 115 30.51 -3.56 -9.35
N GLY A 116 29.33 -4.15 -9.58
CA GLY A 116 28.06 -3.49 -9.26
C GLY A 116 26.82 -4.24 -9.76
N GLY A 117 26.27 -5.16 -8.96
CA GLY A 117 24.94 -5.73 -9.19
C GLY A 117 24.78 -7.11 -8.56
N GLY A 118 23.80 -7.28 -7.66
CA GLY A 118 23.59 -8.50 -6.88
C GLY A 118 23.42 -9.76 -7.74
N SER A 119 24.31 -10.72 -7.52
CA SER A 119 24.21 -12.08 -8.08
C SER A 119 23.01 -12.81 -7.49
N HIS A 120 21.91 -12.88 -8.22
CA HIS A 120 21.03 -14.04 -8.10
C HIS A 120 21.51 -15.07 -9.12
N THR A 121 22.01 -16.21 -8.63
CA THR A 121 22.29 -17.36 -9.48
C THR A 121 20.99 -17.80 -10.16
N THR A 122 20.89 -17.61 -11.47
CA THR A 122 19.84 -18.25 -12.26
C THR A 122 20.04 -19.75 -12.15
N VAL A 123 19.11 -20.43 -11.49
CA VAL A 123 19.07 -21.90 -11.48
C VAL A 123 18.60 -22.34 -12.85
N VAL A 124 19.54 -22.61 -13.75
CA VAL A 124 19.27 -23.30 -15.01
C VAL A 124 19.09 -24.77 -14.66
N LEU A 125 17.84 -25.23 -14.64
CA LEU A 125 17.54 -26.65 -14.51
C LEU A 125 17.65 -27.29 -15.90
N ASP A 126 18.81 -27.86 -16.19
CA ASP A 126 18.93 -28.77 -17.32
C ASP A 126 18.09 -30.02 -17.03
N LEU A 127 17.22 -30.39 -17.97
CA LEU A 127 16.48 -31.64 -17.92
C LEU A 127 17.47 -32.80 -18.12
N THR A 128 18.09 -33.28 -17.03
CA THR A 128 19.01 -34.43 -17.07
C THR A 128 18.29 -35.78 -17.12
N GLY A 129 16.95 -35.77 -17.13
CA GLY A 129 16.10 -36.94 -17.21
C GLY A 129 15.55 -37.17 -18.63
N GLN A 130 15.48 -38.42 -19.05
CA GLN A 130 14.81 -38.80 -20.29
C GLN A 130 13.31 -38.52 -20.15
N VAL A 131 12.68 -37.85 -21.12
CA VAL A 131 11.21 -37.74 -21.19
C VAL A 131 10.66 -39.11 -21.56
N ILE A 132 9.78 -39.67 -20.71
CA ILE A 132 9.19 -41.00 -20.91
C ILE A 132 7.67 -40.88 -20.88
N ASP A 133 6.99 -41.46 -21.86
CA ASP A 133 5.55 -41.62 -21.83
C ASP A 133 5.17 -42.58 -20.69
N VAL A 134 4.39 -42.09 -19.71
CA VAL A 134 3.91 -42.91 -18.61
C VAL A 134 2.89 -43.91 -19.14
N THR A 135 3.33 -45.15 -19.37
CA THR A 135 2.43 -46.27 -19.59
C THR A 135 2.04 -46.84 -18.23
N ALA A 136 0.83 -46.54 -17.78
CA ALA A 136 0.29 -47.11 -16.55
C ALA A 136 0.01 -48.62 -16.74
N GLY A 137 0.72 -49.46 -16.00
CA GLY A 137 0.44 -50.89 -15.90
C GLY A 137 1.68 -51.71 -15.58
N TYR A 138 1.80 -52.18 -14.35
CA TYR A 138 2.63 -53.34 -14.05
C TYR A 138 1.76 -54.59 -14.17
N THR A 139 2.14 -55.51 -15.04
CA THR A 139 1.63 -56.90 -14.99
C THR A 139 2.37 -57.61 -13.87
N THR A 140 1.65 -57.99 -12.81
CA THR A 140 2.17 -58.90 -11.79
C THR A 140 2.43 -60.26 -12.43
N ALA A 141 3.69 -60.61 -12.61
CA ALA A 141 4.08 -61.96 -13.03
C ALA A 141 3.90 -62.91 -11.84
N GLU A 142 3.16 -64.00 -12.07
CA GLU A 142 3.04 -65.10 -11.12
C GLU A 142 4.42 -65.71 -10.84
N SER A 143 4.76 -65.81 -9.56
CA SER A 143 5.96 -66.52 -9.10
C SER A 143 5.65 -68.02 -9.07
N ASP A 144 5.96 -68.71 -10.16
CA ASP A 144 5.88 -70.18 -10.24
C ASP A 144 7.08 -70.82 -9.50
N PHE A 145 6.77 -71.79 -8.65
CA PHE A 145 7.75 -72.57 -7.90
C PHE A 145 8.38 -73.61 -8.82
N VAL A 146 9.71 -73.63 -8.96
CA VAL A 146 10.44 -74.85 -9.34
C VAL A 146 11.74 -74.99 -8.55
N THR A 147 11.76 -76.00 -7.71
CA THR A 147 12.94 -76.70 -7.19
C THR A 147 13.63 -77.47 -8.31
N ASP A 148 14.97 -77.39 -8.41
CA ASP A 148 15.90 -78.55 -8.46
C ASP A 148 17.27 -78.15 -9.04
N GLY A 149 18.34 -78.54 -8.33
CA GLY A 149 19.42 -79.28 -8.98
C GLY A 149 20.67 -78.59 -9.53
N VAL A 150 21.67 -78.46 -8.65
CA VAL A 150 23.06 -78.97 -8.82
C VAL A 150 24.11 -78.19 -9.66
N GLU A 151 25.25 -78.00 -8.98
CA GLU A 151 26.67 -77.88 -9.41
C GLU A 151 27.23 -76.56 -9.97
N GLY A 152 27.95 -75.86 -9.08
CA GLY A 152 29.41 -75.93 -9.10
C GLY A 152 30.13 -74.66 -9.55
N ILE A 153 30.63 -73.87 -8.59
CA ILE A 153 31.97 -73.27 -8.69
C ILE A 153 32.61 -73.29 -7.31
N ASP A 154 33.82 -73.82 -7.33
CA ASP A 154 34.73 -74.13 -6.24
C ASP A 154 35.60 -72.93 -5.85
N ASP A 155 35.85 -72.87 -4.55
CA ASP A 155 37.00 -72.36 -3.80
C ASP A 155 37.39 -70.88 -3.64
N ALA A 156 37.79 -70.65 -2.38
CA ALA A 156 38.69 -69.65 -1.83
C ALA A 156 38.18 -68.21 -1.63
N ASP A 157 37.54 -67.94 -0.48
CA ASP A 157 38.26 -67.30 0.65
C ASP A 157 37.37 -67.26 1.92
N THR A 158 37.40 -68.32 2.73
CA THR A 158 37.07 -68.26 4.16
C THR A 158 37.93 -69.31 4.88
N GLN A 159 38.64 -68.90 5.94
CA GLN A 159 38.50 -69.47 7.28
C GLN A 159 39.58 -68.97 8.26
N SER A 160 39.09 -68.64 9.46
CA SER A 160 39.70 -68.89 10.76
C SER A 160 40.81 -67.99 11.29
N LEU A 161 40.47 -67.21 12.32
CA LEU A 161 41.21 -67.28 13.59
C LEU A 161 40.23 -67.43 14.76
N ALA A 162 40.08 -68.67 15.23
CA ALA A 162 39.63 -68.98 16.58
C ALA A 162 40.85 -69.18 17.50
N GLY A 163 40.79 -68.66 18.73
CA GLY A 163 41.56 -69.18 19.86
C GLY A 163 42.12 -68.15 20.85
N ALA A 164 41.37 -67.87 21.92
CA ALA A 164 41.90 -67.69 23.28
C ALA A 164 40.77 -67.77 24.32
N GLN A 165 40.75 -68.86 25.11
CA GLN A 165 39.94 -69.03 26.32
C GLN A 165 40.43 -68.15 27.47
N LEU A 166 39.51 -67.79 28.39
CA LEU A 166 39.56 -67.74 29.89
C LEU A 166 38.19 -67.13 30.31
N SER A 167 37.35 -67.60 31.23
CA SER A 167 37.21 -68.74 32.13
C SER A 167 35.77 -68.69 32.69
N GLU A 168 35.15 -69.84 32.96
CA GLU A 168 33.79 -70.01 33.49
C GLU A 168 33.60 -69.43 34.91
N GLU A 169 32.41 -68.90 35.22
CA GLU A 169 31.56 -69.30 36.34
C GLU A 169 30.15 -68.66 36.21
N GLY A 170 29.09 -69.44 36.45
CA GLY A 170 27.82 -68.89 36.95
C GLY A 170 26.60 -68.91 36.03
N THR A 171 26.05 -70.10 35.79
CA THR A 171 24.61 -70.44 35.65
C THR A 171 23.64 -69.35 35.16
N GLY A 172 23.26 -69.43 33.88
CA GLY A 172 22.08 -68.77 33.32
C GLY A 172 21.86 -69.24 31.88
N ASN A 173 21.07 -70.28 31.71
CA ASN A 173 20.55 -70.67 30.39
C ASN A 173 19.58 -69.59 29.90
N GLU A 174 20.11 -68.51 29.33
CA GLU A 174 19.37 -67.65 28.42
C GLU A 174 19.30 -68.40 27.09
N ASN A 175 18.23 -69.14 26.90
CA ASN A 175 17.80 -69.56 25.59
C ASN A 175 17.55 -68.29 24.76
N THR A 176 18.57 -67.78 24.06
CA THR A 176 18.42 -66.78 22.98
C THR A 176 17.83 -67.43 21.72
N GLY A 177 16.87 -68.33 21.92
CA GLY A 177 16.13 -68.98 20.85
C GLY A 177 15.21 -67.95 20.22
N ASN A 178 15.53 -67.57 18.98
CA ASN A 178 14.66 -66.94 17.99
C ASN A 178 13.54 -66.06 18.57
N ARG A 179 13.87 -64.86 19.07
CA ARG A 179 12.87 -63.83 19.39
C ARG A 179 12.44 -63.17 18.08
N ASP A 180 11.15 -63.23 17.76
CA ASP A 180 10.60 -62.41 16.68
C ASP A 180 10.56 -60.95 17.13
N VAL A 181 10.91 -60.04 16.22
CA VAL A 181 11.00 -58.61 16.52
C VAL A 181 9.77 -57.90 15.96
N ILE A 182 9.09 -57.12 16.80
CA ILE A 182 8.09 -56.17 16.33
C ILE A 182 8.82 -54.87 15.99
N THR A 183 8.75 -54.45 14.74
CA THR A 183 9.28 -53.15 14.30
C THR A 183 8.14 -52.18 14.07
N LEU A 184 8.14 -51.07 14.80
CA LEU A 184 7.26 -49.93 14.56
C LEU A 184 7.90 -48.98 13.55
N SER A 185 7.11 -48.48 12.61
CA SER A 185 7.52 -47.43 11.68
C SER A 185 6.41 -46.41 11.50
N SER A 186 6.77 -45.13 11.46
CA SER A 186 5.92 -44.02 11.05
C SER A 186 6.72 -43.02 10.21
N ASN A 187 6.04 -42.03 9.63
CA ASN A 187 6.68 -40.87 9.02
C ASN A 187 7.44 -40.04 10.07
N SER A 188 8.57 -39.45 9.69
CA SER A 188 9.35 -38.60 10.60
C SER A 188 8.66 -37.28 10.94
N GLN A 189 7.88 -36.73 10.00
CA GLN A 189 7.11 -35.51 10.18
C GLN A 189 5.72 -35.62 9.57
N VAL A 190 4.76 -34.92 10.18
CA VAL A 190 3.40 -34.72 9.68
C VAL A 190 2.98 -33.28 9.95
N THR A 191 2.23 -32.67 9.06
CA THR A 191 1.59 -31.37 9.33
C THR A 191 0.43 -31.57 10.30
N GLU A 192 0.16 -30.59 11.15
CA GLU A 192 -1.05 -30.58 11.99
C GLU A 192 -2.36 -30.74 11.19
N GLY A 193 -3.46 -31.00 11.90
CA GLY A 193 -4.75 -31.31 11.29
C GLY A 193 -4.84 -32.69 10.63
N SER A 194 -3.71 -33.34 10.35
CA SER A 194 -3.64 -34.62 9.65
C SER A 194 -3.18 -35.74 10.57
N ALA A 195 -3.95 -36.82 10.64
CA ALA A 195 -3.52 -38.04 11.33
C ALA A 195 -2.32 -38.69 10.61
N PHE A 196 -1.47 -39.38 11.38
CA PHE A 196 -0.36 -40.17 10.84
C PHE A 196 -0.52 -41.66 11.13
N THR A 197 0.10 -42.47 10.27
CA THR A 197 0.01 -43.93 10.35
C THR A 197 1.19 -44.51 11.09
N VAL A 198 0.94 -45.33 12.11
CA VAL A 198 1.93 -46.22 12.71
C VAL A 198 1.71 -47.62 12.20
N THR A 199 2.74 -48.20 11.62
CA THR A 199 2.76 -49.59 11.14
C THR A 199 3.59 -50.43 12.09
N ALA A 200 3.04 -51.56 12.51
CA ALA A 200 3.80 -52.61 13.17
C ALA A 200 4.07 -53.75 12.18
N THR A 201 5.31 -54.22 12.12
CA THR A 201 5.73 -55.35 11.28
C THR A 201 6.40 -56.42 12.12
N VAL A 202 6.22 -57.67 11.72
CA VAL A 202 6.82 -58.86 12.33
C VAL A 202 7.55 -59.67 11.27
N GLY A 203 8.63 -60.34 11.64
CA GLY A 203 9.50 -61.06 10.68
C GLY A 203 8.86 -62.30 10.05
N SER A 204 7.84 -62.87 10.70
CA SER A 204 7.12 -64.06 10.26
C SER A 204 5.60 -63.81 10.31
N PRO A 205 4.79 -64.34 9.37
CA PRO A 205 3.34 -64.18 9.39
C PRO A 205 2.68 -64.69 10.68
N VAL A 206 1.67 -63.97 11.15
CA VAL A 206 0.91 -64.28 12.38
C VAL A 206 0.16 -65.60 12.22
N THR A 207 0.21 -66.49 13.21
CA THR A 207 -0.51 -67.77 13.21
C THR A 207 -1.37 -67.98 14.46
N GLY A 208 -2.31 -68.94 14.41
CA GLY A 208 -3.16 -69.32 15.55
C GLY A 208 -4.26 -68.31 15.89
N SER A 209 -3.90 -67.11 16.31
CA SER A 209 -4.81 -65.99 16.60
C SER A 209 -4.21 -64.67 16.12
N PRO A 210 -5.02 -63.62 15.88
CA PRO A 210 -4.48 -62.30 15.56
C PRO A 210 -3.47 -61.83 16.63
N LEU A 211 -2.43 -61.13 16.21
CA LEU A 211 -1.51 -60.44 17.12
C LEU A 211 -2.09 -59.06 17.42
N VAL A 212 -2.36 -58.79 18.69
CA VAL A 212 -2.85 -57.49 19.17
C VAL A 212 -1.73 -56.80 19.93
N ILE A 213 -1.29 -55.66 19.41
CA ILE A 213 -0.24 -54.81 19.97
C ILE A 213 -0.91 -53.61 20.59
N THR A 214 -0.75 -53.41 21.89
CA THR A 214 -1.16 -52.19 22.59
C THR A 214 0.01 -51.23 22.64
N LEU A 215 -0.19 -50.03 22.14
CA LEU A 215 0.82 -48.97 22.08
C LEU A 215 0.85 -48.18 23.39
N SER A 216 1.90 -47.38 23.59
CA SER A 216 2.09 -46.54 24.78
C SER A 216 1.02 -45.45 24.96
N ASN A 217 0.31 -45.09 23.89
CA ASN A 217 -0.84 -44.17 23.89
C ASN A 217 -2.20 -44.89 24.01
N ASP A 218 -2.19 -46.15 24.45
CA ASP A 218 -3.37 -47.03 24.62
C ASP A 218 -4.15 -47.35 23.33
N GLN A 219 -3.68 -46.91 22.15
CA GLN A 219 -4.21 -47.40 20.88
C GLN A 219 -3.75 -48.84 20.61
N THR A 220 -4.48 -49.54 19.73
CA THR A 220 -4.17 -50.93 19.38
C THR A 220 -3.92 -51.10 17.89
N ILE A 221 -2.87 -51.86 17.55
CA ILE A 221 -2.64 -52.39 16.21
C ILE A 221 -2.99 -53.87 16.24
N THR A 222 -3.84 -54.32 15.30
CA THR A 222 -4.14 -55.75 15.12
C THR A 222 -3.52 -56.23 13.82
N ILE A 223 -2.66 -57.25 13.90
CA ILE A 223 -2.15 -57.96 12.73
C ILE A 223 -2.99 -59.25 12.57
N PRO A 224 -3.78 -59.39 11.50
CA PRO A 224 -4.60 -60.58 11.25
C PRO A 224 -3.75 -61.83 11.05
N VAL A 225 -4.35 -63.00 11.26
CA VAL A 225 -3.72 -64.29 10.95
C VAL A 225 -3.38 -64.36 9.45
N GLY A 226 -2.16 -64.79 9.13
CA GLY A 226 -1.64 -64.86 7.76
C GLY A 226 -0.93 -63.59 7.29
N GLU A 227 -1.11 -62.46 7.99
CA GLU A 227 -0.46 -61.20 7.68
C GLU A 227 0.82 -61.00 8.50
N SER A 228 1.70 -60.09 8.04
CA SER A 228 2.93 -59.70 8.76
C SER A 228 2.96 -58.22 9.15
N SER A 229 1.88 -57.49 8.88
CA SER A 229 1.79 -56.06 9.19
C SER A 229 0.37 -55.65 9.59
N GLY A 230 0.29 -54.65 10.46
CA GLY A 230 -0.96 -53.97 10.81
C GLY A 230 -0.69 -52.48 11.04
N THR A 231 -1.74 -51.68 11.00
CA THR A 231 -1.63 -50.21 11.08
C THR A 231 -2.67 -49.61 12.02
N VAL A 232 -2.36 -48.45 12.59
CA VAL A 232 -3.31 -47.58 13.30
C VAL A 232 -3.07 -46.12 12.92
N GLN A 233 -4.13 -45.30 12.96
CA GLN A 233 -4.06 -43.86 12.77
C GLN A 233 -3.99 -43.15 14.12
N ILE A 234 -3.02 -42.24 14.27
CA ILE A 234 -2.87 -41.35 15.42
C ILE A 234 -3.21 -39.94 14.97
N ALA A 235 -4.18 -39.31 15.64
CA ALA A 235 -4.53 -37.92 15.38
C ALA A 235 -3.47 -36.97 15.96
N THR A 236 -3.27 -35.85 15.29
CA THR A 236 -2.44 -34.72 15.75
C THR A 236 -3.31 -33.65 16.41
N ARG A 237 -2.70 -32.56 16.88
CA ARG A 237 -3.40 -31.29 17.11
C ARG A 237 -4.14 -30.84 15.84
N GLY A 238 -5.20 -30.05 16.03
CA GLY A 238 -6.06 -29.57 14.94
C GLY A 238 -5.40 -28.44 14.16
N ASP A 239 -5.74 -28.33 12.87
CA ASP A 239 -5.30 -27.26 11.98
C ASP A 239 -5.92 -25.92 12.41
N ASP A 240 -5.10 -24.95 12.76
CA ASP A 240 -5.54 -23.60 13.06
C ASP A 240 -4.54 -22.54 12.59
N GLY A 241 -4.93 -21.28 12.78
CA GLY A 241 -4.13 -20.11 12.39
C GLY A 241 -3.31 -19.54 13.56
N TYR A 242 -2.77 -20.39 14.46
CA TYR A 242 -1.83 -19.97 15.48
C TYR A 242 -0.50 -20.73 15.52
N GLN A 243 0.59 -20.00 15.76
CA GLN A 243 1.91 -20.59 15.96
C GLN A 243 1.94 -21.47 17.23
N GLN A 244 2.17 -22.77 17.04
CA GLN A 244 2.25 -23.78 18.09
C GLN A 244 3.59 -24.53 18.08
N GLY A 245 4.38 -24.39 17.02
CA GLY A 245 5.72 -24.98 16.91
C GLY A 245 5.71 -26.50 16.74
N GLU A 246 6.87 -27.14 16.92
CA GLU A 246 7.01 -28.59 16.72
C GLU A 246 6.56 -29.39 17.94
N GLU A 247 5.74 -30.43 17.72
CA GLU A 247 5.29 -31.37 18.76
C GLU A 247 5.75 -32.80 18.44
N PRO A 248 6.76 -33.37 19.13
CA PRO A 248 7.17 -34.75 18.91
C PRO A 248 6.24 -35.75 19.61
N ILE A 249 5.59 -36.62 18.82
CA ILE A 249 4.76 -37.73 19.32
C ILE A 249 5.58 -39.03 19.23
N THR A 250 5.98 -39.56 20.39
CA THR A 250 6.71 -40.83 20.48
C THR A 250 5.80 -41.96 20.95
N VAL A 251 5.79 -43.04 20.18
CA VAL A 251 4.93 -44.20 20.40
C VAL A 251 5.81 -45.45 20.52
N GLY A 252 5.63 -46.19 21.62
CA GLY A 252 6.28 -47.48 21.86
C GLY A 252 5.26 -48.59 22.04
N ILE A 253 5.75 -49.81 22.23
CA ILE A 253 4.90 -50.98 22.51
C ILE A 253 4.74 -51.13 24.03
N LYS A 254 3.49 -51.15 24.51
CA LYS A 254 3.13 -51.35 25.92
C LYS A 254 2.91 -52.83 26.22
N ASP A 255 2.20 -53.54 25.34
CA ASP A 255 1.90 -54.97 25.46
C ASP A 255 1.67 -55.59 24.07
N ALA A 256 1.91 -56.89 23.93
CA ALA A 256 1.66 -57.64 22.71
C ALA A 256 1.15 -59.05 23.03
N ALA A 257 -0.02 -59.41 22.50
CA ALA A 257 -0.68 -60.68 22.79
C ALA A 257 -1.22 -61.36 21.54
N GLY A 258 -1.09 -62.69 21.44
CA GLY A 258 -1.57 -63.49 20.31
C GLY A 258 -0.46 -63.82 19.29
N GLY A 259 -0.84 -64.24 18.08
CA GLY A 259 0.08 -64.54 16.97
C GLY A 259 0.90 -65.82 17.05
N ASN A 260 0.80 -66.57 18.17
CA ASN A 260 1.48 -67.84 18.40
C ASN A 260 3.01 -67.76 18.28
N TYR A 261 3.59 -66.64 18.70
CA TYR A 261 5.04 -66.45 18.83
C TYR A 261 5.54 -66.97 20.18
N GLU A 262 6.72 -67.60 20.21
CA GLU A 262 7.35 -68.10 21.44
C GLU A 262 7.84 -66.95 22.33
N ALA A 263 8.38 -65.90 21.72
CA ALA A 263 8.81 -64.67 22.37
C ALA A 263 8.83 -63.50 21.37
N LEU A 264 8.37 -62.32 21.81
CA LEU A 264 8.37 -61.09 21.02
C LEU A 264 9.28 -60.05 21.66
N ASP A 265 10.10 -59.39 20.85
CA ASP A 265 10.78 -58.14 21.22
C ASP A 265 9.82 -56.96 21.03
N THR A 266 9.48 -56.29 22.13
CA THR A 266 8.60 -55.14 22.21
C THR A 266 9.34 -53.82 22.48
N SER A 267 10.66 -53.78 22.26
CA SER A 267 11.49 -52.59 22.52
C SER A 267 11.38 -51.50 21.46
N SER A 268 10.74 -51.76 20.32
CA SER A 268 10.62 -50.79 19.23
C SER A 268 9.82 -49.55 19.64
N THR A 269 10.33 -48.40 19.24
CA THR A 269 9.66 -47.10 19.35
C THR A 269 9.73 -46.39 18.00
N THR A 270 8.79 -45.50 17.74
CA THR A 270 8.81 -44.60 16.59
C THR A 270 8.40 -43.20 17.03
N THR A 271 8.96 -42.17 16.41
CA THR A 271 8.66 -40.78 16.71
C THR A 271 8.26 -40.06 15.43
N THR A 272 7.13 -39.35 15.48
CA THR A 272 6.65 -38.47 14.43
C THR A 272 6.55 -37.06 15.01
N THR A 273 7.20 -36.10 14.39
CA THR A 273 7.10 -34.68 14.78
C THR A 273 5.95 -34.03 14.03
N VAL A 274 4.98 -33.48 14.75
CA VAL A 274 3.94 -32.62 14.20
C VAL A 274 4.54 -31.25 13.96
N VAL A 275 4.47 -30.76 12.73
CA VAL A 275 4.95 -29.44 12.34
C VAL A 275 3.76 -28.51 12.08
N ASP A 276 3.94 -27.24 12.46
CA ASP A 276 3.06 -26.14 12.07
C ASP A 276 3.07 -25.95 10.56
N ASN A 277 1.94 -25.52 10.01
CA ASN A 277 1.89 -24.99 8.66
C ASN A 277 2.01 -23.45 8.67
N SER A 278 1.46 -22.78 7.66
CA SER A 278 1.51 -21.33 7.54
C SER A 278 0.16 -20.79 7.09
N ASP A 279 -0.86 -21.10 7.87
CA ASP A 279 -2.20 -20.59 7.65
C ASP A 279 -2.23 -19.06 7.73
N THR A 280 -2.80 -18.45 6.69
CA THR A 280 -2.85 -16.99 6.58
C THR A 280 -4.18 -16.46 7.12
N THR A 281 -4.10 -15.68 8.18
CA THR A 281 -5.27 -14.96 8.73
C THR A 281 -5.40 -13.58 8.10
N ALA A 282 -6.55 -13.30 7.49
CA ALA A 282 -6.81 -12.00 6.90
C ALA A 282 -7.14 -10.93 7.95
N ILE A 283 -6.52 -9.75 7.81
CA ILE A 283 -6.93 -8.53 8.50
C ILE A 283 -7.82 -7.74 7.54
N THR A 284 -9.01 -7.36 7.98
CA THR A 284 -9.90 -6.49 7.21
C THR A 284 -10.05 -5.14 7.88
N LEU A 285 -9.72 -4.07 7.15
CA LEU A 285 -9.98 -2.69 7.56
C LEU A 285 -11.36 -2.24 7.10
N SER A 286 -12.06 -1.50 7.95
CA SER A 286 -13.30 -0.80 7.60
C SER A 286 -13.34 0.59 8.23
N SER A 287 -13.98 1.52 7.53
CA SER A 287 -14.25 2.88 8.01
C SER A 287 -15.57 3.39 7.44
N ASP A 288 -16.00 4.57 7.88
CA ASP A 288 -17.15 5.25 7.29
C ASP A 288 -16.85 5.66 5.84
N ASN A 289 -17.83 5.52 4.94
CA ASN A 289 -17.63 5.89 3.52
C ASN A 289 -17.39 7.39 3.35
N GLN A 290 -18.08 8.21 4.14
CA GLN A 290 -17.96 9.66 4.12
C GLN A 290 -18.04 10.23 5.54
N VAL A 291 -17.35 11.34 5.75
CA VAL A 291 -17.37 12.14 6.97
C VAL A 291 -17.30 13.62 6.60
N THR A 292 -17.94 14.50 7.36
CA THR A 292 -17.76 15.95 7.18
C THR A 292 -16.43 16.38 7.79
N GLU A 293 -15.79 17.40 7.23
CA GLU A 293 -14.61 18.01 7.85
C GLU A 293 -14.85 18.49 9.29
N GLY A 294 -13.76 18.68 10.02
CA GLY A 294 -13.73 18.94 11.46
C GLY A 294 -14.14 17.76 12.35
N SER A 295 -14.72 16.70 11.77
CA SER A 295 -15.11 15.49 12.50
C SER A 295 -14.11 14.36 12.26
N ALA A 296 -13.71 13.67 13.33
CA ALA A 296 -12.93 12.44 13.21
C ALA A 296 -13.81 11.28 12.72
N PHE A 297 -13.21 10.29 12.05
CA PHE A 297 -13.86 9.04 11.67
C PHE A 297 -13.17 7.84 12.31
N THR A 298 -13.91 6.73 12.42
CA THR A 298 -13.40 5.50 13.03
C THR A 298 -12.86 4.57 11.97
N VAL A 299 -11.65 4.06 12.17
CA VAL A 299 -11.13 2.90 11.42
C VAL A 299 -11.14 1.70 12.35
N THR A 300 -11.71 0.59 11.87
CA THR A 300 -11.76 -0.69 12.56
C THR A 300 -10.90 -1.70 11.82
N ALA A 301 -10.07 -2.44 12.54
CA ALA A 301 -9.43 -3.64 12.02
C ALA A 301 -10.09 -4.87 12.66
N THR A 302 -10.39 -5.88 11.84
CA THR A 302 -10.93 -7.15 12.31
C THR A 302 -10.13 -8.33 11.76
N VAL A 303 -10.03 -9.39 12.57
CA VAL A 303 -9.37 -10.66 12.23
C VAL A 303 -10.36 -11.81 12.36
N GLY A 304 -10.14 -12.89 11.62
CA GLY A 304 -11.05 -14.05 11.56
C GLY A 304 -11.08 -14.91 12.84
N ALA A 305 -10.07 -14.80 13.70
CA ALA A 305 -9.97 -15.54 14.95
C ALA A 305 -9.42 -14.64 16.09
N PRO A 306 -9.77 -14.88 17.37
CA PRO A 306 -9.32 -14.04 18.48
C PRO A 306 -7.80 -13.98 18.65
N VAL A 307 -7.28 -12.83 19.04
CA VAL A 307 -5.84 -12.65 19.27
C VAL A 307 -5.39 -13.48 20.48
N THR A 308 -4.30 -14.22 20.35
CA THR A 308 -3.68 -14.99 21.45
C THR A 308 -2.21 -14.59 21.65
N GLY A 309 -1.61 -15.01 22.76
CA GLY A 309 -0.20 -14.71 23.11
C GLY A 309 0.03 -13.26 23.57
N SER A 310 -0.03 -12.31 22.66
CA SER A 310 0.18 -10.88 22.91
C SER A 310 -0.80 -10.02 22.09
N PRO A 311 -1.11 -8.76 22.49
CA PRO A 311 -1.97 -7.89 21.68
C PRO A 311 -1.43 -7.73 20.26
N LEU A 312 -2.31 -7.74 19.27
CA LEU A 312 -1.96 -7.47 17.88
C LEU A 312 -1.99 -5.95 17.67
N VAL A 313 -0.85 -5.38 17.30
CA VAL A 313 -0.69 -3.96 16.96
C VAL A 313 -0.56 -3.85 15.45
N ILE A 314 -1.45 -3.07 14.84
CA ILE A 314 -1.51 -2.82 13.40
C ILE A 314 -1.14 -1.36 13.18
N THR A 315 -0.04 -1.11 12.47
CA THR A 315 0.36 0.23 12.07
C THR A 315 -0.23 0.53 10.70
N LEU A 316 -0.99 1.61 10.59
CA LEU A 316 -1.60 2.07 9.35
C LEU A 316 -0.60 2.89 8.50
N SER A 317 -0.93 3.13 7.24
CA SER A 317 -0.13 3.92 6.30
C SER A 317 0.11 5.36 6.73
N ASN A 318 -0.74 5.92 7.60
CA ASN A 318 -0.58 7.24 8.21
C ASN A 318 0.14 7.22 9.58
N ASP A 319 0.83 6.13 9.90
CA ASP A 319 1.56 5.89 11.15
C ASP A 319 0.71 5.83 12.44
N GLN A 320 -0.62 5.89 12.33
CA GLN A 320 -1.49 5.59 13.47
C GLN A 320 -1.59 4.09 13.71
N THR A 321 -1.88 3.71 14.95
CA THR A 321 -1.91 2.31 15.37
C THR A 321 -3.29 1.88 15.84
N ILE A 322 -3.75 0.71 15.39
CA ILE A 322 -4.89 -0.02 15.96
C ILE A 322 -4.33 -1.14 16.83
N THR A 323 -4.85 -1.30 18.05
CA THR A 323 -4.50 -2.44 18.92
C THR A 323 -5.72 -3.32 19.10
N ILE A 324 -5.58 -4.62 18.79
CA ILE A 324 -6.56 -5.65 19.10
C ILE A 324 -6.06 -6.38 20.36
N PRO A 325 -6.75 -6.26 21.51
CA PRO A 325 -6.36 -6.93 22.74
C PRO A 325 -6.40 -8.46 22.63
N VAL A 326 -5.66 -9.14 23.50
CA VAL A 326 -5.74 -10.61 23.63
C VAL A 326 -7.17 -11.02 24.00
N GLY A 327 -7.69 -12.03 23.30
CA GLY A 327 -9.04 -12.54 23.44
C GLY A 327 -10.08 -11.85 22.55
N GLU A 328 -9.72 -10.74 21.91
CA GLU A 328 -10.59 -9.98 21.01
C GLU A 328 -10.26 -10.25 19.53
N SER A 329 -11.21 -9.94 18.65
CA SER A 329 -11.04 -10.06 17.19
C SER A 329 -11.14 -8.72 16.47
N SER A 330 -11.27 -7.61 17.21
CA SER A 330 -11.37 -6.28 16.63
C SER A 330 -10.73 -5.20 17.50
N GLY A 331 -10.28 -4.14 16.84
CA GLY A 331 -9.76 -2.93 17.46
C GLY A 331 -10.07 -1.72 16.60
N THR A 332 -10.04 -0.53 17.21
CA THR A 332 -10.39 0.72 16.52
C THR A 332 -9.39 1.83 16.79
N VAL A 333 -9.37 2.82 15.91
CA VAL A 333 -8.65 4.10 16.09
C VAL A 333 -9.47 5.24 15.49
N GLN A 334 -9.32 6.44 16.04
CA GLN A 334 -9.93 7.66 15.52
C GLN A 334 -8.94 8.42 14.64
N ILE A 335 -9.33 8.70 13.40
CA ILE A 335 -8.55 9.50 12.46
C ILE A 335 -9.17 10.89 12.37
N ALA A 336 -8.38 11.93 12.63
CA ALA A 336 -8.82 13.30 12.42
C ALA A 336 -8.87 13.64 10.94
N THR A 337 -9.85 14.44 10.54
CA THR A 337 -9.92 15.07 9.22
C THR A 337 -9.30 16.46 9.26
N ARG A 338 -9.32 17.18 8.14
CA ARG A 338 -9.01 18.62 8.13
C ARG A 338 -9.97 19.39 9.05
N GLY A 339 -9.59 20.60 9.46
CA GLY A 339 -10.44 21.43 10.31
C GLY A 339 -11.69 21.90 9.58
N ASP A 340 -12.77 22.10 10.31
CA ASP A 340 -14.01 22.76 9.85
C ASP A 340 -13.73 24.26 9.74
N ASP A 341 -13.84 24.80 8.54
CA ASP A 341 -13.77 26.23 8.29
C ASP A 341 -14.86 26.71 7.33
N GLY A 342 -14.75 27.95 6.85
CA GLY A 342 -15.77 28.56 5.99
C GLY A 342 -15.33 28.64 4.52
N TYR A 343 -14.34 27.84 4.13
CA TYR A 343 -13.68 27.90 2.83
C TYR A 343 -13.91 26.64 2.00
N GLN A 344 -14.19 26.84 0.70
CA GLN A 344 -14.31 25.78 -0.27
C GLN A 344 -12.95 25.10 -0.50
N GLN A 345 -12.87 23.84 -0.10
CA GLN A 345 -11.71 22.95 -0.22
C GLN A 345 -12.03 21.70 -1.03
N GLY A 346 -13.31 21.38 -1.19
CA GLY A 346 -13.79 20.22 -1.94
C GLY A 346 -13.61 18.88 -1.21
N GLU A 347 -13.95 17.80 -1.90
CA GLU A 347 -13.83 16.44 -1.34
C GLU A 347 -12.38 15.95 -1.31
N GLU A 348 -11.98 15.31 -0.22
CA GLU A 348 -10.67 14.65 -0.07
C GLU A 348 -10.86 13.17 0.24
N ALA A 349 -10.21 12.31 -0.53
CA ALA A 349 -10.21 10.87 -0.27
C ALA A 349 -9.02 10.50 0.64
N LEU A 350 -9.31 10.01 1.85
CA LEU A 350 -8.33 9.46 2.77
C LEU A 350 -8.31 7.93 2.67
N THR A 351 -7.33 7.40 1.95
CA THR A 351 -7.10 5.96 1.83
C THR A 351 -6.05 5.48 2.84
N LEU A 352 -6.44 4.53 3.68
CA LEU A 352 -5.60 3.92 4.70
C LEU A 352 -5.40 2.45 4.39
N GLY A 353 -4.14 2.00 4.46
CA GLY A 353 -3.76 0.60 4.35
C GLY A 353 -2.96 0.15 5.57
N ILE A 354 -2.65 -1.13 5.64
CA ILE A 354 -1.80 -1.69 6.69
C ILE A 354 -0.33 -1.53 6.25
N LYS A 355 0.48 -0.89 7.09
CA LYS A 355 1.92 -0.69 6.88
C LYS A 355 2.75 -1.79 7.52
N ASP A 356 2.40 -2.17 8.75
CA ASP A 356 3.13 -3.17 9.54
C ASP A 356 2.23 -3.78 10.61
N THR A 357 2.58 -4.98 11.08
CA THR A 357 1.90 -5.67 12.18
C THR A 357 2.91 -6.22 13.18
N ALA A 358 2.54 -6.19 14.46
CA ALA A 358 3.38 -6.72 15.54
C ALA A 358 2.53 -7.38 16.63
N GLY A 359 3.08 -8.41 17.26
CA GLY A 359 2.37 -9.17 18.29
C GLY A 359 1.36 -10.15 17.71
N GLY A 360 0.40 -10.58 18.52
CA GLY A 360 -0.43 -11.74 18.22
C GLY A 360 0.38 -13.04 18.24
N ASN A 361 -0.25 -14.09 17.70
CA ASN A 361 0.26 -15.47 17.65
C ASN A 361 -0.11 -16.13 16.30
N TYR A 362 -0.38 -15.35 15.25
CA TYR A 362 -0.78 -15.93 13.96
C TYR A 362 0.45 -16.43 13.20
N GLU A 363 0.38 -17.54 12.47
CA GLU A 363 1.51 -18.01 11.63
C GLU A 363 1.79 -17.02 10.51
N ALA A 364 0.72 -16.55 9.85
CA ALA A 364 0.79 -15.52 8.84
C ALA A 364 -0.41 -14.56 8.91
N LEU A 365 -0.17 -13.31 8.51
CA LEU A 365 -1.20 -12.28 8.42
C LEU A 365 -1.24 -11.73 7.00
N ASP A 366 -2.44 -11.67 6.41
CA ASP A 366 -2.68 -10.91 5.19
C ASP A 366 -2.96 -9.44 5.54
N THR A 367 -2.03 -8.57 5.15
CA THR A 367 -2.03 -7.13 5.40
C THR A 367 -2.41 -6.32 4.16
N THR A 368 -3.04 -6.92 3.15
CA THR A 368 -3.37 -6.23 1.87
C THR A 368 -4.60 -5.35 1.96
N SER A 369 -5.36 -5.40 3.05
CA SER A 369 -6.60 -4.65 3.20
C SER A 369 -6.37 -3.14 3.24
N THR A 370 -7.22 -2.41 2.52
CA THR A 370 -7.27 -0.95 2.49
C THR A 370 -8.70 -0.49 2.72
N THR A 371 -8.88 0.71 3.28
CA THR A 371 -10.17 1.37 3.43
C THR A 371 -10.05 2.85 3.02
N THR A 372 -11.13 3.43 2.50
CA THR A 372 -11.14 4.81 2.01
C THR A 372 -12.35 5.54 2.58
N THR A 373 -12.11 6.70 3.17
CA THR A 373 -13.14 7.62 3.64
C THR A 373 -13.03 8.93 2.86
N THR A 374 -14.14 9.41 2.29
CA THR A 374 -14.19 10.74 1.68
C THR A 374 -14.55 11.79 2.73
N VAL A 375 -13.67 12.76 2.92
CA VAL A 375 -13.94 13.97 3.70
C VAL A 375 -14.70 14.95 2.83
N VAL A 376 -15.93 15.24 3.24
CA VAL A 376 -16.85 16.16 2.56
C VAL A 376 -16.72 17.53 3.19
N ASP A 377 -16.47 18.51 2.34
CA ASP A 377 -16.51 19.94 2.64
C ASP A 377 -17.99 20.39 2.77
N ASN A 378 -18.32 21.08 3.86
CA ASN A 378 -19.69 21.49 4.20
C ASN A 378 -20.07 22.84 3.56
N SER A 379 -20.94 23.59 4.23
CA SER A 379 -21.52 24.82 3.70
C SER A 379 -21.74 25.82 4.82
N ASP A 380 -20.63 26.24 5.39
CA ASP A 380 -20.52 27.22 6.44
C ASP A 380 -20.74 28.63 5.88
N THR A 381 -21.70 29.32 6.50
CA THR A 381 -22.11 30.64 6.05
C THR A 381 -21.29 31.72 6.74
N THR A 382 -20.50 32.45 5.96
CA THR A 382 -19.75 33.62 6.42
C THR A 382 -20.59 34.89 6.25
N ALA A 383 -20.80 35.64 7.34
CA ALA A 383 -21.53 36.90 7.28
C ALA A 383 -20.69 38.04 6.70
N ILE A 384 -21.29 38.80 5.77
CA ILE A 384 -20.77 40.10 5.33
C ILE A 384 -21.47 41.19 6.13
N THR A 385 -20.71 42.05 6.81
CA THR A 385 -21.26 43.20 7.54
C THR A 385 -20.91 44.50 6.83
N LEU A 386 -21.94 45.29 6.46
CA LEU A 386 -21.80 46.65 5.96
C LEU A 386 -21.83 47.68 7.10
N SER A 387 -20.97 48.68 7.02
CA SER A 387 -20.95 49.83 7.92
C SER A 387 -20.71 51.12 7.13
N ALA A 388 -21.35 52.21 7.54
CA ALA A 388 -21.22 53.54 6.95
C ALA A 388 -21.41 54.61 8.01
N ASP A 389 -21.09 55.86 7.67
CA ASP A 389 -21.39 57.01 8.52
C ASP A 389 -22.91 57.17 8.70
N ASN A 390 -23.39 57.40 9.92
CA ASN A 390 -24.83 57.52 10.18
C ASN A 390 -25.45 58.77 9.52
N GLN A 391 -24.66 59.85 9.41
CA GLN A 391 -25.11 61.17 8.96
C GLN A 391 -23.97 61.87 8.21
N VAL A 392 -24.26 62.50 7.08
CA VAL A 392 -23.36 63.38 6.33
C VAL A 392 -24.12 64.58 5.77
N THR A 393 -23.44 65.67 5.46
CA THR A 393 -24.05 66.84 4.78
C THR A 393 -24.10 66.61 3.26
N GLU A 394 -25.03 67.25 2.56
CA GLU A 394 -25.00 67.28 1.10
C GLU A 394 -23.71 67.90 0.52
N GLY A 395 -23.42 67.60 -0.75
CA GLY A 395 -22.17 67.92 -1.44
C GLY A 395 -20.95 67.12 -0.98
N SER A 396 -21.11 66.23 0.00
CA SER A 396 -20.03 65.40 0.55
C SER A 396 -20.04 63.96 -0.01
N VAL A 397 -19.03 63.19 0.37
CA VAL A 397 -19.00 61.73 0.15
C VAL A 397 -19.03 61.03 1.51
N PHE A 398 -19.63 59.84 1.57
CA PHE A 398 -19.53 58.95 2.73
C PHE A 398 -18.88 57.62 2.34
N THR A 399 -18.27 56.95 3.32
CA THR A 399 -17.57 55.68 3.08
C THR A 399 -18.43 54.51 3.53
N VAL A 400 -18.64 53.54 2.65
CA VAL A 400 -19.20 52.23 3.01
C VAL A 400 -18.08 51.22 3.10
N THR A 401 -18.01 50.53 4.23
CA THR A 401 -17.07 49.45 4.51
C THR A 401 -17.82 48.12 4.53
N ALA A 402 -17.31 47.13 3.81
CA ALA A 402 -17.73 45.73 3.96
C ALA A 402 -16.67 44.96 4.74
N THR A 403 -17.11 44.12 5.67
CA THR A 403 -16.23 43.27 6.50
C THR A 403 -16.71 41.83 6.48
N VAL A 404 -15.77 40.89 6.48
CA VAL A 404 -16.01 39.43 6.59
C VAL A 404 -15.27 38.87 7.81
N GLY A 405 -15.77 37.75 8.36
CA GLY A 405 -15.24 37.16 9.60
C GLY A 405 -13.86 36.50 9.48
N ALA A 406 -13.40 36.23 8.25
CA ALA A 406 -12.10 35.63 7.98
C ALA A 406 -11.45 36.26 6.73
N PRO A 407 -10.13 36.17 6.54
CA PRO A 407 -9.45 36.70 5.36
C PRO A 407 -9.97 36.07 4.07
N VAL A 408 -10.06 36.86 3.00
CA VAL A 408 -10.40 36.37 1.66
C VAL A 408 -9.26 35.51 1.11
N THR A 409 -9.57 34.33 0.56
CA THR A 409 -8.59 33.49 -0.12
C THR A 409 -9.02 33.12 -1.55
N GLY A 410 -8.13 32.51 -2.33
CA GLY A 410 -8.37 32.13 -3.73
C GLY A 410 -8.37 33.32 -4.71
N SER A 411 -9.38 34.19 -4.63
CA SER A 411 -9.55 35.37 -5.49
C SER A 411 -10.13 36.55 -4.69
N PRO A 412 -9.94 37.81 -5.12
CA PRO A 412 -10.56 38.95 -4.43
C PRO A 412 -12.09 38.80 -4.38
N LEU A 413 -12.69 39.16 -3.25
CA LEU A 413 -14.14 39.17 -3.09
C LEU A 413 -14.67 40.52 -3.57
N VAL A 414 -15.50 40.49 -4.61
CA VAL A 414 -16.17 41.66 -5.19
C VAL A 414 -17.63 41.66 -4.76
N ILE A 415 -18.03 42.68 -4.02
CA ILE A 415 -19.37 42.88 -3.50
C ILE A 415 -20.03 43.98 -4.32
N THR A 416 -21.10 43.66 -5.04
CA THR A 416 -21.94 44.64 -5.73
C THR A 416 -23.02 45.11 -4.77
N LEU A 417 -23.09 46.42 -4.55
CA LEU A 417 -24.05 47.05 -3.66
C LEU A 417 -25.38 47.31 -4.39
N SER A 418 -26.44 47.62 -3.64
CA SER A 418 -27.77 47.91 -4.17
C SER A 418 -27.85 49.16 -5.05
N ASN A 419 -26.85 50.04 -4.97
CA ASN A 419 -26.67 51.21 -5.83
C ASN A 419 -25.71 50.97 -7.01
N ASP A 420 -25.42 49.70 -7.34
CA ASP A 420 -24.52 49.26 -8.41
C ASP A 420 -23.04 49.67 -8.26
N GLN A 421 -22.64 50.28 -7.14
CA GLN A 421 -21.22 50.43 -6.81
C GLN A 421 -20.63 49.11 -6.30
N THR A 422 -19.31 48.97 -6.35
CA THR A 422 -18.61 47.76 -5.92
C THR A 422 -17.63 48.03 -4.78
N ILE A 423 -17.55 47.10 -3.84
CA ILE A 423 -16.47 47.00 -2.85
C ILE A 423 -15.63 45.78 -3.22
N THR A 424 -14.31 45.94 -3.28
CA THR A 424 -13.39 44.80 -3.44
C THR A 424 -12.62 44.58 -2.15
N ILE A 425 -12.70 43.37 -1.60
CA ILE A 425 -11.85 42.90 -0.52
C ILE A 425 -10.70 42.08 -1.15
N PRO A 426 -9.45 42.57 -1.11
CA PRO A 426 -8.31 41.85 -1.67
C PRO A 426 -8.06 40.49 -0.97
N VAL A 427 -7.35 39.59 -1.66
CA VAL A 427 -6.87 38.35 -1.04
C VAL A 427 -5.96 38.67 0.15
N GLY A 428 -6.17 37.96 1.26
CA GLY A 428 -5.46 38.16 2.53
C GLY A 428 -6.08 39.23 3.45
N GLU A 429 -7.06 39.99 2.96
CA GLU A 429 -7.75 41.02 3.72
C GLU A 429 -9.15 40.56 4.16
N SER A 430 -9.69 41.20 5.20
CA SER A 430 -11.04 40.95 5.71
C SER A 430 -11.98 42.15 5.55
N SER A 431 -11.51 43.23 4.92
CA SER A 431 -12.32 44.44 4.72
C SER A 431 -11.98 45.17 3.43
N GLY A 432 -12.97 45.88 2.89
CA GLY A 432 -12.83 46.75 1.74
C GLY A 432 -13.80 47.93 1.85
N THR A 433 -13.53 49.00 1.11
CA THR A 433 -14.30 50.25 1.20
C THR A 433 -14.64 50.82 -0.17
N VAL A 434 -15.74 51.56 -0.25
CA VAL A 434 -16.08 52.41 -1.40
C VAL A 434 -16.63 53.77 -0.92
N GLN A 435 -16.41 54.82 -1.71
CA GLN A 435 -16.99 56.14 -1.45
C GLN A 435 -18.23 56.37 -2.31
N ILE A 436 -19.32 56.79 -1.67
CA ILE A 436 -20.58 57.16 -2.29
C ILE A 436 -20.76 58.67 -2.19
N ALA A 437 -21.06 59.32 -3.32
CA ALA A 437 -21.42 60.74 -3.34
C ALA A 437 -22.87 60.94 -2.88
N THR A 438 -23.10 61.99 -2.10
CA THR A 438 -24.45 62.46 -1.79
C THR A 438 -24.98 63.36 -2.92
N ARG A 439 -26.21 63.88 -2.79
CA ARG A 439 -26.68 64.94 -3.69
C ARG A 439 -25.75 66.16 -3.62
N GLY A 440 -25.72 66.97 -4.67
CA GLY A 440 -24.90 68.19 -4.68
C GLY A 440 -25.37 69.23 -3.66
N ASP A 441 -24.42 69.98 -3.11
CA ASP A 441 -24.67 71.13 -2.21
C ASP A 441 -25.28 72.28 -3.03
N ASP A 442 -26.47 72.74 -2.65
CA ASP A 442 -27.13 73.87 -3.29
C ASP A 442 -27.97 74.75 -2.35
N GLY A 443 -28.38 75.90 -2.88
CA GLY A 443 -29.12 76.90 -2.10
C GLY A 443 -30.57 76.55 -1.79
N TYR A 444 -31.07 75.38 -2.20
CA TYR A 444 -32.48 75.00 -2.06
C TYR A 444 -32.70 74.16 -0.80
N GLN A 445 -33.80 74.41 -0.08
CA GLN A 445 -34.21 73.54 1.02
C GLN A 445 -34.87 72.27 0.47
N GLN A 446 -34.18 71.15 0.61
CA GLN A 446 -34.57 69.82 0.10
C GLN A 446 -34.91 68.83 1.23
N GLY A 447 -34.45 69.10 2.46
CA GLY A 447 -34.64 68.24 3.62
C GLY A 447 -33.72 67.01 3.66
N ASP A 448 -33.85 66.24 4.74
CA ASP A 448 -33.03 65.05 4.97
C ASP A 448 -33.43 63.88 4.04
N GLU A 449 -32.44 63.18 3.49
CA GLU A 449 -32.63 61.98 2.67
C GLU A 449 -31.96 60.77 3.32
N ALA A 450 -32.64 59.63 3.37
CA ALA A 450 -32.06 58.39 3.86
C ALA A 450 -31.57 57.54 2.68
N LEU A 451 -30.26 57.32 2.60
CA LEU A 451 -29.64 56.41 1.64
C LEU A 451 -29.38 55.06 2.31
N THR A 452 -30.21 54.07 1.98
CA THR A 452 -30.03 52.69 2.44
C THR A 452 -29.30 51.86 1.38
N ILE A 453 -28.14 51.33 1.77
CA ILE A 453 -27.27 50.51 0.93
C ILE A 453 -27.31 49.06 1.46
N GLY A 454 -27.62 48.12 0.57
CA GLY A 454 -27.55 46.68 0.84
C GLY A 454 -26.61 45.98 -0.13
N ILE A 455 -26.46 44.67 0.04
CA ILE A 455 -25.67 43.82 -0.87
C ILE A 455 -26.61 43.26 -1.95
N LYS A 456 -26.22 43.42 -3.22
CA LYS A 456 -26.95 42.93 -4.39
C LYS A 456 -26.41 41.60 -4.90
N ASP A 457 -25.09 41.46 -4.98
CA ASP A 457 -24.41 40.26 -5.50
C ASP A 457 -22.97 40.18 -4.98
N THR A 458 -22.39 38.98 -4.97
CA THR A 458 -21.01 38.73 -4.56
C THR A 458 -20.33 37.77 -5.53
N VAL A 459 -19.12 38.11 -5.97
CA VAL A 459 -18.31 37.28 -6.88
C VAL A 459 -16.89 37.17 -6.36
N GLY A 460 -16.30 35.99 -6.48
CA GLY A 460 -14.93 35.73 -6.02
C GLY A 460 -14.86 35.35 -4.53
N GLY A 461 -13.66 35.41 -3.96
CA GLY A 461 -13.36 34.69 -2.71
C GLY A 461 -13.36 33.18 -2.90
N ASN A 462 -13.18 32.44 -1.80
CA ASN A 462 -13.41 30.99 -1.77
C ASN A 462 -14.31 30.58 -0.59
N PHE A 463 -15.14 31.48 -0.06
CA PHE A 463 -16.06 31.11 1.03
C PHE A 463 -17.09 30.09 0.54
N GLU A 464 -17.44 29.11 1.37
CA GLU A 464 -18.48 28.12 1.06
C GLU A 464 -19.83 28.75 0.81
N ALA A 465 -20.26 29.62 1.74
CA ALA A 465 -21.45 30.43 1.61
C ALA A 465 -21.24 31.84 2.19
N LEU A 466 -21.96 32.82 1.65
CA LEU A 466 -21.94 34.20 2.11
C LEU A 466 -23.34 34.66 2.48
N ASP A 467 -23.51 35.21 3.69
CA ASP A 467 -24.72 35.92 4.07
C ASP A 467 -24.65 37.38 3.60
N THR A 468 -25.50 37.70 2.62
CA THR A 468 -25.60 39.02 1.97
C THR A 468 -26.78 39.85 2.50
N SER A 469 -27.32 39.54 3.67
CA SER A 469 -28.50 40.23 4.24
C SER A 469 -28.20 41.59 4.86
N SER A 470 -26.93 41.96 5.02
CA SER A 470 -26.53 43.20 5.68
C SER A 470 -26.94 44.44 4.89
N THR A 471 -27.42 45.45 5.61
CA THR A 471 -27.77 46.78 5.10
C THR A 471 -27.22 47.86 6.03
N THR A 472 -26.95 49.03 5.48
CA THR A 472 -26.56 50.23 6.24
C THR A 472 -27.31 51.44 5.71
N THR A 473 -27.62 52.42 6.57
CA THR A 473 -28.36 53.63 6.20
C THR A 473 -27.58 54.85 6.65
N THR A 474 -27.32 55.75 5.70
CA THR A 474 -26.73 57.07 5.94
C THR A 474 -27.79 58.12 5.66
N THR A 475 -28.03 59.02 6.61
CA THR A 475 -28.88 60.18 6.37
C THR A 475 -28.03 61.33 5.80
N VAL A 476 -28.52 61.97 4.75
CA VAL A 476 -27.93 63.14 4.11
C VAL A 476 -28.70 64.35 4.61
N VAL A 477 -28.04 65.18 5.42
CA VAL A 477 -28.59 66.40 6.01
C VAL A 477 -28.45 67.55 5.02
N ASP A 478 -29.55 68.24 4.78
CA ASP A 478 -29.62 69.50 4.04
C ASP A 478 -29.09 70.66 4.90
N ASN A 479 -28.06 71.37 4.42
CA ASN A 479 -27.47 72.52 5.09
C ASN A 479 -28.14 73.84 4.68
N SER A 480 -28.09 74.81 5.60
CA SER A 480 -28.57 76.16 5.29
C SER A 480 -27.52 76.95 4.52
N ASP A 481 -27.83 77.23 3.26
CA ASP A 481 -27.03 78.10 2.42
C ASP A 481 -27.50 79.57 2.48
N THR A 482 -26.54 80.49 2.60
CA THR A 482 -26.85 81.93 2.60
C THR A 482 -26.94 82.46 1.17
N THR A 483 -28.15 82.62 0.66
CA THR A 483 -28.38 83.33 -0.60
C THR A 483 -28.30 84.83 -0.40
N THR A 484 -27.37 85.50 -1.09
CA THR A 484 -27.22 86.95 -1.03
C THR A 484 -28.08 87.61 -2.11
N LEU A 485 -29.07 88.40 -1.70
CA LEU A 485 -29.84 89.28 -2.59
C LEU A 485 -29.21 90.67 -2.60
N THR A 486 -28.74 91.14 -3.76
CA THR A 486 -28.14 92.47 -3.91
C THR A 486 -29.08 93.40 -4.65
N LEU A 487 -29.56 94.45 -3.99
CA LEU A 487 -30.30 95.52 -4.65
C LEU A 487 -29.32 96.53 -5.24
N GLY A 488 -29.56 96.96 -6.47
CA GLY A 488 -28.77 98.01 -7.10
C GLY A 488 -29.15 99.39 -6.58
N ASP A 489 -28.16 100.27 -6.39
CA ASP A 489 -28.41 101.69 -6.18
C ASP A 489 -29.04 102.29 -7.45
N ILE A 490 -30.06 103.13 -7.27
CA ILE A 490 -30.65 103.91 -8.35
C ILE A 490 -30.59 105.40 -8.03
N THR A 491 -30.29 106.21 -9.03
CA THR A 491 -30.42 107.67 -8.94
C THR A 491 -31.72 108.07 -9.62
N VAL A 492 -32.58 108.81 -8.92
CA VAL A 492 -33.85 109.31 -9.47
C VAL A 492 -33.93 110.82 -9.39
N ALA A 493 -34.51 111.43 -10.44
CA ALA A 493 -34.74 112.87 -10.50
C ALA A 493 -35.98 113.25 -9.67
N GLU A 494 -35.96 114.45 -9.08
CA GLU A 494 -37.10 114.97 -8.34
C GLU A 494 -38.35 115.10 -9.23
N GLY A 495 -39.50 114.60 -8.75
CA GLY A 495 -40.78 114.67 -9.46
C GLY A 495 -41.18 113.42 -10.28
N SER A 496 -40.40 112.34 -10.29
CA SER A 496 -40.65 111.14 -11.11
C SER A 496 -41.87 110.29 -10.70
N GLY A 497 -42.43 110.49 -9.50
CA GLY A 497 -43.61 109.79 -9.00
C GLY A 497 -43.37 108.35 -8.52
N THR A 498 -42.55 107.55 -9.21
CA THR A 498 -42.11 106.21 -8.79
C THR A 498 -40.65 105.95 -9.15
N ALA A 499 -40.05 104.98 -8.45
CA ALA A 499 -38.69 104.51 -8.67
C ALA A 499 -38.68 102.97 -8.60
N THR A 500 -38.15 102.30 -9.62
CA THR A 500 -38.09 100.83 -9.65
C THR A 500 -36.66 100.40 -9.38
N ILE A 501 -36.46 99.68 -8.28
CA ILE A 501 -35.18 99.07 -7.93
C ILE A 501 -35.24 97.61 -8.41
N GLY A 502 -34.26 97.22 -9.23
CA GLY A 502 -34.03 95.82 -9.57
C GLY A 502 -33.29 95.13 -8.43
N ALA A 503 -33.68 93.89 -8.13
CA ALA A 503 -32.99 93.00 -7.22
C ALA A 503 -32.42 91.80 -7.99
#